data_AF-A0A0M6WU33-F1
#
_entry.id   AF-A0A0M6WU33-F1
#
_cell.length_a   1.000
_cell.length_b   1.000
_cell.length_c   1.000
_cell.angle_alpha   90.00
_cell.angle_beta   90.00
_cell.angle_gamma   90.00
#
_symmetry.space_group_name_H-M   'P 1'
#
loop_
_entity.id
_entity.type
_entity.pdbx_description
1 polymer ?
#
loop_
_entity_poly.entity_id
_entity_poly.type
_entity_poly.pdbx_seq_one_letter_code
_entity_poly.pdbx_strand_id
1 'polypeptide(L)'
;MLLDELREVANKEVDDWFGEQIKEKSKGRNHDLSVAEYKVTQETKHLTQLQKQVEESDRAVKANKAVKKEYTDKKEKLETDISCLESMRRISKSLSEMDSRKSKQISMELVEKRSELQSVNEELASAIEKAEDAAVLLDRIKKFVLSFRLFAPTIEEYANQVESDKTIEAGNSFRGILNELGKLLEAFKELIKEGMCWFPRLMRWKTSKGEVAPVFLEKNAGYSYSLYGYMNVETKEYYFKESVQWEISVGNRTGIVEQMDVNVEAMARDLREILRIGAEQKRLWEVYEGR
;
A
#
# COMPACT_ATOMS: atom_id res chain seq x y z
N MET A 1 -122.84 53.96 103.68
CA MET A 1 -122.13 52.74 104.12
C MET A 1 -122.69 51.59 103.28
N LEU A 2 -122.22 51.51 102.02
CA LEU A 2 -122.61 50.55 100.95
C LEU A 2 -121.87 50.91 99.64
N LEU A 3 -121.27 52.12 99.57
CA LEU A 3 -120.48 52.59 98.42
C LEU A 3 -119.05 52.01 98.37
N ASP A 4 -118.51 51.54 99.50
CA ASP A 4 -117.14 50.99 99.58
C ASP A 4 -117.06 49.51 99.15
N GLU A 5 -118.11 48.71 99.42
CA GLU A 5 -118.12 47.27 99.08
C GLU A 5 -118.21 47.00 97.57
N LEU A 6 -118.89 47.87 96.80
CA LEU A 6 -118.97 47.72 95.34
C LEU A 6 -117.65 48.08 94.62
N ARG A 7 -116.81 48.90 95.23
CA ARG A 7 -115.53 49.32 94.64
C ARG A 7 -114.44 48.26 94.83
N GLU A 8 -114.50 47.48 95.91
CA GLU A 8 -113.55 46.41 96.20
C GLU A 8 -113.77 45.20 95.27
N VAL A 9 -115.04 44.85 95.01
CA VAL A 9 -115.39 43.75 94.10
C VAL A 9 -115.03 44.08 92.64
N ALA A 10 -115.29 45.31 92.19
CA ALA A 10 -114.95 45.73 90.82
C ALA A 10 -113.43 45.79 90.58
N ASN A 11 -112.63 46.22 91.56
CA ASN A 11 -111.16 46.24 91.40
C ASN A 11 -110.55 44.84 91.37
N LYS A 12 -111.11 43.87 92.11
CA LYS A 12 -110.60 42.50 92.12
C LYS A 12 -110.81 41.76 90.79
N GLU A 13 -111.95 41.98 90.12
CA GLU A 13 -112.19 41.37 88.80
C GLU A 13 -111.35 42.00 87.68
N VAL A 14 -111.03 43.29 87.77
CA VAL A 14 -110.18 43.97 86.77
C VAL A 14 -108.73 43.50 86.88
N ASP A 15 -108.20 43.33 88.09
CA ASP A 15 -106.83 42.83 88.29
C ASP A 15 -106.66 41.37 87.85
N ASP A 16 -107.65 40.50 88.04
CA ASP A 16 -107.59 39.11 87.57
C ASP A 16 -107.68 39.04 86.02
N TRP A 17 -108.56 39.84 85.39
CA TRP A 17 -108.72 39.81 83.93
C TRP A 17 -107.54 40.43 83.17
N PHE A 18 -106.99 41.55 83.65
CA PHE A 18 -105.80 42.15 83.04
C PHE A 18 -104.50 41.44 83.43
N GLY A 19 -104.45 40.84 84.63
CA GLY A 19 -103.32 40.04 85.09
C GLY A 19 -103.06 38.81 84.22
N GLU A 20 -104.10 38.10 83.77
CA GLU A 20 -103.95 36.96 82.86
C GLU A 20 -103.54 37.37 81.44
N GLN A 21 -104.11 38.46 80.88
CA GLN A 21 -103.79 38.90 79.51
C GLN A 21 -102.34 39.41 79.35
N ILE A 22 -101.75 40.00 80.39
CA ILE A 22 -100.35 40.48 80.32
C ILE A 22 -99.34 39.33 80.53
N LYS A 23 -99.69 38.30 81.31
CA LYS A 23 -98.86 37.09 81.46
C LYS A 23 -98.83 36.26 80.18
N GLU A 24 -99.90 36.21 79.40
CA GLU A 24 -99.94 35.50 78.11
C GLU A 24 -99.15 36.22 77.00
N LYS A 25 -99.18 37.57 76.92
CA LYS A 25 -98.56 38.30 75.80
C LYS A 25 -97.07 38.63 75.96
N SER A 26 -96.47 38.34 77.11
CA SER A 26 -95.01 38.49 77.32
C SER A 26 -94.17 37.31 76.82
N LYS A 27 -94.80 36.23 76.31
CA LYS A 27 -94.12 35.00 75.85
C LYS A 27 -93.96 34.83 74.33
N GLY A 28 -94.23 35.85 73.51
CA GLY A 28 -94.48 35.60 72.08
C GLY A 28 -93.79 36.47 71.03
N ARG A 29 -92.67 37.17 71.30
CA ARG A 29 -92.02 38.03 70.28
C ARG A 29 -90.51 37.81 70.05
N ASN A 30 -89.89 36.78 70.63
CA ASN A 30 -88.45 36.47 70.48
C ASN A 30 -88.14 35.22 69.62
N HIS A 31 -89.08 34.71 68.83
CA HIS A 31 -88.88 33.43 68.11
C HIS A 31 -88.37 33.59 66.66
N ASP A 32 -88.50 34.76 66.03
CA ASP A 32 -88.15 34.91 64.60
C ASP A 32 -86.67 35.20 64.34
N LEU A 33 -85.95 35.82 65.28
CA LEU A 33 -84.50 36.03 65.17
C LEU A 33 -83.71 34.70 65.31
N SER A 34 -84.15 33.77 66.16
CA SER A 34 -83.46 32.50 66.40
C SER A 34 -83.52 31.53 65.21
N VAL A 35 -84.64 31.48 64.48
CA VAL A 35 -84.79 30.62 63.29
C VAL A 35 -84.00 31.17 62.10
N ALA A 36 -83.99 32.49 61.93
CA ALA A 36 -83.17 33.16 60.91
C ALA A 36 -81.67 33.01 61.23
N GLU A 37 -81.26 33.21 62.48
CA GLU A 37 -79.88 32.99 62.94
C GLU A 37 -79.47 31.52 62.78
N TYR A 38 -80.34 30.55 63.09
CA TYR A 38 -80.04 29.13 62.89
C TYR A 38 -79.90 28.75 61.41
N LYS A 39 -80.80 29.23 60.53
CA LYS A 39 -80.67 29.02 59.08
C LYS A 39 -79.43 29.67 58.51
N VAL A 40 -79.15 30.92 58.90
CA VAL A 40 -77.91 31.61 58.55
C VAL A 40 -76.71 30.81 59.05
N THR A 41 -76.73 30.28 60.26
CA THR A 41 -75.62 29.46 60.81
C THR A 41 -75.44 28.14 60.06
N GLN A 42 -76.53 27.45 59.67
CA GLN A 42 -76.48 26.23 58.88
C GLN A 42 -76.00 26.49 57.44
N GLU A 43 -76.50 27.54 56.80
CA GLU A 43 -76.04 27.95 55.47
C GLU A 43 -74.59 28.44 55.51
N THR A 44 -74.16 29.12 56.57
CA THR A 44 -72.76 29.53 56.76
C THR A 44 -71.86 28.32 56.97
N LYS A 45 -72.30 27.30 57.71
CA LYS A 45 -71.59 26.02 57.83
C LYS A 45 -71.49 25.30 56.48
N HIS A 46 -72.58 25.23 55.72
CA HIS A 46 -72.60 24.66 54.38
C HIS A 46 -71.71 25.43 53.40
N LEU A 47 -71.74 26.77 53.43
CA LEU A 47 -70.87 27.65 52.65
C LEU A 47 -69.40 27.44 53.00
N THR A 48 -69.07 27.36 54.30
CA THR A 48 -67.70 27.08 54.76
C THR A 48 -67.24 25.70 54.27
N GLN A 49 -68.12 24.70 54.28
CA GLN A 49 -67.83 23.34 53.82
C GLN A 49 -67.63 23.27 52.31
N LEU A 50 -68.46 23.98 51.54
CA LEU A 50 -68.32 24.14 50.09
C LEU A 50 -67.04 24.91 49.75
N GLN A 51 -66.71 25.97 50.48
CA GLN A 51 -65.49 26.74 50.29
C GLN A 51 -64.24 25.89 50.53
N LYS A 52 -64.27 25.02 51.54
CA LYS A 52 -63.21 24.04 51.81
C LYS A 52 -63.08 22.99 50.69
N GLN A 53 -64.20 22.49 50.16
CA GLN A 53 -64.21 21.57 49.01
C GLN A 53 -63.72 22.25 47.72
N VAL A 54 -64.07 23.52 47.51
CA VAL A 54 -63.58 24.33 46.38
C VAL A 54 -62.08 24.53 46.51
N GLU A 55 -61.56 24.86 47.69
CA GLU A 55 -60.11 25.00 47.93
C GLU A 55 -59.34 23.68 47.77
N GLU A 56 -59.91 22.55 48.18
CA GLU A 56 -59.32 21.22 47.96
C GLU A 56 -59.33 20.83 46.48
N SER A 57 -60.44 21.08 45.79
CA SER A 57 -60.56 20.89 44.34
C SER A 57 -59.59 21.77 43.57
N ASP A 58 -59.45 23.05 43.93
CA ASP A 58 -58.54 23.99 43.28
C ASP A 58 -57.07 23.62 43.51
N ARG A 59 -56.75 23.11 44.72
CA ARG A 59 -55.43 22.49 45.00
C ARG A 59 -55.20 21.24 44.15
N ALA A 60 -56.18 20.36 44.02
CA ALA A 60 -56.09 19.15 43.20
C ALA A 60 -55.95 19.47 41.70
N VAL A 61 -56.67 20.47 41.19
CA VAL A 61 -56.57 20.96 39.81
C VAL A 61 -55.18 21.54 39.54
N LYS A 62 -54.63 22.34 40.46
CA LYS A 62 -53.25 22.86 40.35
C LYS A 62 -52.22 21.73 40.34
N ALA A 63 -52.36 20.73 41.21
CA ALA A 63 -51.50 19.56 41.23
C ALA A 63 -51.59 18.75 39.93
N ASN A 64 -52.80 18.46 39.44
CA ASN A 64 -53.02 17.76 38.16
C ASN A 64 -52.45 18.53 36.97
N LYS A 65 -52.56 19.87 36.98
CA LYS A 65 -51.96 20.73 35.95
C LYS A 65 -50.43 20.64 35.96
N ALA A 66 -49.81 20.61 37.13
CA ALA A 66 -48.37 20.41 37.28
C ALA A 66 -47.93 19.02 36.77
N VAL A 67 -48.64 17.96 37.16
CA VAL A 67 -48.38 16.58 36.70
C VAL A 67 -48.54 16.46 35.18
N LYS A 68 -49.57 17.06 34.60
CA LYS A 68 -49.77 17.07 33.14
C LYS A 68 -48.62 17.75 32.42
N LYS A 69 -48.11 18.86 32.95
CA LYS A 69 -46.95 19.56 32.40
C LYS A 69 -45.68 18.70 32.48
N GLU A 70 -45.46 18.04 33.61
CA GLU A 70 -44.33 17.10 33.73
C GLU A 70 -44.43 15.94 32.72
N TYR A 71 -45.64 15.43 32.47
CA TYR A 71 -45.89 14.39 31.47
C TYR A 71 -45.62 14.89 30.04
N THR A 72 -45.97 16.14 29.72
CA THR A 72 -45.66 16.73 28.40
C THR A 72 -44.16 16.92 28.21
N ASP A 73 -43.46 17.45 29.21
CA ASP A 73 -42.01 17.66 29.15
C ASP A 73 -41.26 16.32 28.98
N LYS A 74 -41.69 15.26 29.68
CA LYS A 74 -41.16 13.90 29.52
C LYS A 74 -41.45 13.33 28.13
N LYS A 75 -42.63 13.59 27.57
CA LYS A 75 -43.01 13.15 26.23
C LYS A 75 -42.12 13.81 25.17
N GLU A 76 -41.95 15.12 25.22
CA GLU A 76 -41.08 15.87 24.29
C GLU A 76 -39.62 15.39 24.37
N LYS A 77 -39.14 15.11 25.59
CA LYS A 77 -37.82 14.50 25.77
C LYS A 77 -37.71 13.12 25.11
N LEU A 78 -38.69 12.24 25.33
CA LEU A 78 -38.71 10.92 24.69
C LEU A 78 -38.77 11.00 23.16
N GLU A 79 -39.54 11.93 22.60
CA GLU A 79 -39.57 12.17 21.14
C GLU A 79 -38.20 12.59 20.62
N THR A 80 -37.48 13.42 21.37
CA THR A 80 -36.10 13.84 21.04
C THR A 80 -35.13 12.66 21.11
N ASP A 81 -35.21 11.84 22.16
CA ASP A 81 -34.37 10.65 22.34
C ASP A 81 -34.61 9.61 21.23
N ILE A 82 -35.88 9.38 20.85
CA ILE A 82 -36.24 8.50 19.72
C ILE A 82 -35.62 9.02 18.41
N SER A 83 -35.73 10.31 18.14
CA SER A 83 -35.12 10.95 16.96
C SER A 83 -33.59 10.78 16.94
N CYS A 84 -32.94 10.91 18.10
CA CYS A 84 -31.50 10.67 18.24
C CYS A 84 -31.14 9.20 17.95
N LEU A 85 -31.87 8.24 18.54
CA LEU A 85 -31.64 6.80 18.32
C LEU A 85 -31.85 6.39 16.87
N GLU A 86 -32.84 6.94 16.18
CA GLU A 86 -33.04 6.70 14.74
C GLU A 86 -31.85 7.20 13.92
N SER A 87 -31.31 8.37 14.26
CA SER A 87 -30.12 8.94 13.62
C SER A 87 -28.91 8.04 13.84
N MET A 88 -28.68 7.58 15.07
CA MET A 88 -27.62 6.62 15.39
C MET A 88 -27.77 5.31 14.61
N ARG A 89 -29.00 4.79 14.46
CA ARG A 89 -29.29 3.58 13.68
C ARG A 89 -28.96 3.76 12.20
N ARG A 90 -29.28 4.92 11.62
CA ARG A 90 -28.92 5.26 10.23
C ARG A 90 -27.41 5.32 10.05
N ILE A 91 -26.69 5.99 10.97
CA ILE A 91 -25.22 6.07 10.93
C ILE A 91 -24.59 4.68 11.05
N SER A 92 -25.05 3.86 12.00
CA SER A 92 -24.53 2.50 12.20
C SER A 92 -24.72 1.62 10.96
N LYS A 93 -25.89 1.71 10.31
CA LYS A 93 -26.15 1.01 9.04
C LYS A 93 -25.18 1.49 7.93
N SER A 94 -25.04 2.80 7.74
CA SER A 94 -24.12 3.36 6.75
C SER A 94 -22.66 2.97 7.01
N LEU A 95 -22.24 2.93 8.27
CA LEU A 95 -20.89 2.50 8.66
C LEU A 95 -20.65 1.03 8.28
N SER A 96 -21.60 0.14 8.60
CA SER A 96 -21.52 -1.28 8.22
C SER A 96 -21.49 -1.47 6.71
N GLU A 97 -22.30 -0.73 5.96
CA GLU A 97 -22.27 -0.76 4.49
C GLU A 97 -20.92 -0.28 3.95
N MET A 98 -20.39 0.81 4.48
CA MET A 98 -19.08 1.35 4.10
C MET A 98 -17.96 0.36 4.41
N ASP A 99 -17.95 -0.25 5.60
CA ASP A 99 -16.96 -1.26 5.99
C ASP A 99 -17.03 -2.48 5.07
N SER A 100 -18.24 -2.95 4.74
CA SER A 100 -18.41 -4.05 3.79
C SER A 100 -17.89 -3.73 2.39
N ARG A 101 -18.09 -2.50 1.90
CA ARG A 101 -17.60 -2.04 0.59
C ARG A 101 -16.08 -1.93 0.58
N LYS A 102 -15.49 -1.29 1.60
CA LYS A 102 -14.04 -1.15 1.75
C LYS A 102 -13.36 -2.51 1.89
N SER A 103 -13.92 -3.40 2.69
CA SER A 103 -13.37 -4.75 2.88
C SER A 103 -13.38 -5.56 1.58
N LYS A 104 -14.45 -5.48 0.78
CA LYS A 104 -14.50 -6.07 -0.56
C LYS A 104 -13.45 -5.48 -1.51
N GLN A 105 -13.31 -4.15 -1.51
CA GLN A 105 -12.31 -3.49 -2.35
C GLN A 105 -10.88 -3.93 -1.99
N ILE A 106 -10.53 -3.90 -0.70
CA ILE A 106 -9.22 -4.35 -0.20
C ILE A 106 -8.98 -5.81 -0.55
N SER A 107 -9.99 -6.66 -0.41
CA SER A 107 -9.89 -8.08 -0.78
C SER A 107 -9.60 -8.28 -2.27
N MET A 108 -10.21 -7.46 -3.14
CA MET A 108 -10.00 -7.56 -4.58
C MET A 108 -8.60 -7.08 -4.98
N GLU A 109 -8.16 -5.94 -4.43
CA GLU A 109 -6.80 -5.40 -4.63
C GLU A 109 -5.72 -6.38 -4.12
N LEU A 110 -5.95 -7.06 -2.99
CA LEU A 110 -5.04 -8.10 -2.49
C LEU A 110 -4.91 -9.29 -3.43
N VAL A 111 -6.01 -9.75 -4.04
CA VAL A 111 -5.99 -10.87 -4.99
C VAL A 111 -5.24 -10.47 -6.27
N GLU A 112 -5.46 -9.27 -6.77
CA GLU A 112 -4.75 -8.73 -7.94
C GLU A 112 -3.25 -8.64 -7.66
N LYS A 113 -2.86 -8.04 -6.54
CA LYS A 113 -1.45 -7.93 -6.14
C LYS A 113 -0.78 -9.28 -5.92
N ARG A 114 -1.50 -10.27 -5.39
CA ARG A 114 -1.00 -11.65 -5.26
C ARG A 114 -0.75 -12.29 -6.63
N SER A 115 -1.61 -12.03 -7.59
CA SER A 115 -1.48 -12.54 -8.97
C SER A 115 -0.29 -11.89 -9.69
N GLU A 116 -0.15 -10.57 -9.59
CA GLU A 116 1.03 -9.85 -10.11
C GLU A 116 2.33 -10.40 -9.51
N LEU A 117 2.36 -10.58 -8.18
CA LEU A 117 3.52 -11.08 -7.48
C LEU A 117 3.91 -12.49 -7.92
N GLN A 118 2.93 -13.37 -8.14
CA GLN A 118 3.16 -14.72 -8.65
C GLN A 118 3.75 -14.70 -10.07
N SER A 119 3.22 -13.85 -10.97
CA SER A 119 3.75 -13.68 -12.32
C SER A 119 5.22 -13.24 -12.29
N VAL A 120 5.56 -12.25 -11.47
CA VAL A 120 6.95 -11.77 -11.31
C VAL A 120 7.86 -12.88 -10.77
N ASN A 121 7.37 -13.70 -9.83
CA ASN A 121 8.14 -14.82 -9.29
C ASN A 121 8.43 -15.90 -10.35
N GLU A 122 7.48 -16.19 -11.23
CA GLU A 122 7.66 -17.12 -12.36
C GLU A 122 8.71 -16.59 -13.36
N GLU A 123 8.66 -15.29 -13.70
CA GLU A 123 9.67 -14.65 -14.54
C GLU A 123 11.07 -14.70 -13.91
N LEU A 124 11.15 -14.46 -12.61
CA LEU A 124 12.41 -14.49 -11.87
C LEU A 124 12.98 -15.92 -11.80
N ALA A 125 12.15 -16.94 -11.61
CA ALA A 125 12.58 -18.34 -11.66
C ALA A 125 13.15 -18.72 -13.03
N SER A 126 12.49 -18.32 -14.12
CA SER A 126 12.98 -18.51 -15.49
C SER A 126 14.32 -17.81 -15.73
N ALA A 127 14.51 -16.62 -15.18
CA ALA A 127 15.77 -15.88 -15.29
C ALA A 127 16.92 -16.56 -14.50
N ILE A 128 16.63 -17.14 -13.33
CA ILE A 128 17.61 -17.90 -12.54
C ILE A 128 18.06 -19.15 -13.30
N GLU A 129 17.14 -19.92 -13.87
CA GLU A 129 17.47 -21.11 -14.66
C GLU A 129 18.41 -20.76 -15.83
N LYS A 130 18.13 -19.67 -16.56
CA LYS A 130 19.01 -19.17 -17.62
C LYS A 130 20.38 -18.75 -17.10
N ALA A 131 20.46 -18.19 -15.90
CA ALA A 131 21.74 -17.81 -15.29
C ALA A 131 22.55 -19.06 -14.88
N GLU A 132 21.89 -20.14 -14.44
CA GLU A 132 22.54 -21.43 -14.16
C GLU A 132 23.11 -22.05 -15.45
N ASP A 133 22.33 -22.07 -16.54
CA ASP A 133 22.80 -22.52 -17.84
C ASP A 133 23.98 -21.68 -18.35
N ALA A 134 23.90 -20.35 -18.20
CA ALA A 134 24.98 -19.45 -18.56
C ALA A 134 26.25 -19.71 -17.75
N ALA A 135 26.14 -20.06 -16.47
CA ALA A 135 27.28 -20.42 -15.63
C ALA A 135 27.97 -21.70 -16.11
N VAL A 136 27.21 -22.72 -16.55
CA VAL A 136 27.76 -23.95 -17.12
C VAL A 136 28.52 -23.66 -18.42
N LEU A 137 27.94 -22.83 -19.30
CA LEU A 137 28.59 -22.41 -20.53
C LEU A 137 29.86 -21.60 -20.26
N LEU A 138 29.81 -20.69 -19.29
CA LEU A 138 30.96 -19.87 -18.92
C LEU A 138 32.12 -20.72 -18.36
N ASP A 139 31.84 -21.77 -17.58
CA ASP A 139 32.88 -22.70 -17.12
C ASP A 139 33.57 -23.41 -18.31
N ARG A 140 32.80 -23.80 -19.33
CA ARG A 140 33.35 -24.38 -20.56
C ARG A 140 34.23 -23.37 -21.32
N ILE A 141 33.75 -22.13 -21.45
CA ILE A 141 34.52 -21.03 -22.07
C ILE A 141 35.81 -20.78 -21.28
N LYS A 142 35.74 -20.76 -19.95
CA LYS A 142 36.90 -20.58 -19.09
C LYS A 142 37.94 -21.68 -19.31
N LYS A 143 37.52 -22.96 -19.32
CA LYS A 143 38.42 -24.09 -19.64
C LYS A 143 39.02 -23.97 -21.04
N PHE A 144 38.23 -23.53 -22.01
CA PHE A 144 38.70 -23.27 -23.37
C PHE A 144 39.76 -22.17 -23.38
N VAL A 145 39.50 -20.98 -22.83
CA VAL A 145 40.47 -19.87 -22.75
C VAL A 145 41.75 -20.27 -22.03
N LEU A 146 41.65 -21.02 -20.92
CA LEU A 146 42.83 -21.55 -20.21
C LEU A 146 43.69 -22.47 -21.09
N SER A 147 43.10 -23.24 -22.00
CA SER A 147 43.87 -24.06 -22.96
C SER A 147 44.64 -23.20 -23.97
N PHE A 148 44.16 -22.00 -24.30
CA PHE A 148 44.86 -21.05 -25.19
C PHE A 148 46.05 -20.35 -24.54
N ARG A 149 46.12 -20.35 -23.20
CA ARG A 149 47.25 -19.77 -22.47
C ARG A 149 48.59 -20.40 -22.84
N LEU A 150 48.58 -21.67 -23.25
CA LEU A 150 49.78 -22.36 -23.75
C LEU A 150 50.33 -21.74 -25.04
N PHE A 151 49.47 -21.12 -25.85
CA PHE A 151 49.85 -20.45 -27.09
C PHE A 151 50.17 -18.96 -26.92
N ALA A 152 49.92 -18.38 -25.73
CA ALA A 152 50.13 -16.95 -25.50
C ALA A 152 51.54 -16.46 -25.88
N PRO A 153 52.65 -17.16 -25.53
CA PRO A 153 53.99 -16.75 -25.96
C PRO A 153 54.17 -16.74 -27.48
N THR A 154 53.60 -17.72 -28.18
CA THR A 154 53.70 -17.83 -29.65
C THR A 154 52.84 -16.78 -30.36
N ILE A 155 51.67 -16.47 -29.82
CA ILE A 155 50.79 -15.40 -30.32
C ILE A 155 51.45 -14.03 -30.08
N GLU A 156 52.12 -13.85 -28.94
CA GLU A 156 52.87 -12.63 -28.64
C GLU A 156 54.10 -12.48 -29.55
N GLU A 157 54.82 -13.57 -29.82
CA GLU A 157 55.91 -13.59 -30.81
C GLU A 157 55.41 -13.12 -32.19
N TYR A 158 54.28 -13.67 -32.66
CA TYR A 158 53.63 -13.23 -33.89
C TYR A 158 53.33 -11.73 -33.87
N ALA A 159 52.68 -11.23 -32.82
CA ALA A 159 52.31 -9.83 -32.69
C ALA A 159 53.54 -8.89 -32.73
N ASN A 160 54.60 -9.26 -32.02
CA ASN A 160 55.87 -8.51 -32.00
C ASN A 160 56.51 -8.44 -33.40
N GLN A 161 56.41 -9.52 -34.19
CA GLN A 161 56.95 -9.54 -35.56
C GLN A 161 56.15 -8.63 -36.51
N VAL A 162 54.82 -8.62 -36.38
CA VAL A 162 53.94 -7.72 -37.16
C VAL A 162 54.20 -6.25 -36.82
N GLU A 163 54.30 -5.92 -35.54
CA GLU A 163 54.56 -4.56 -35.07
C GLU A 163 55.93 -4.04 -35.50
N SER A 164 56.94 -4.91 -35.47
CA SER A 164 58.30 -4.57 -35.92
C SER A 164 58.50 -4.64 -37.43
N ASP A 165 57.43 -4.88 -38.19
CA ASP A 165 57.44 -4.98 -39.65
C ASP A 165 58.46 -6.01 -40.18
N LYS A 166 58.61 -7.12 -39.46
CA LYS A 166 59.53 -8.19 -39.83
C LYS A 166 58.81 -9.27 -40.64
N THR A 167 59.58 -9.92 -41.51
CA THR A 167 59.12 -11.14 -42.15
C THR A 167 59.03 -12.24 -41.10
N ILE A 168 57.94 -13.01 -41.15
CA ILE A 168 57.70 -14.11 -40.23
C ILE A 168 58.25 -15.38 -40.83
N GLU A 169 59.20 -16.00 -40.14
CA GLU A 169 59.76 -17.30 -40.52
C GLU A 169 59.03 -18.41 -39.79
N ALA A 170 58.19 -19.14 -40.53
CA ALA A 170 57.29 -20.18 -40.02
C ALA A 170 57.94 -21.58 -39.98
N GLY A 171 59.18 -21.72 -40.45
CA GLY A 171 59.88 -22.98 -40.39
C GLY A 171 61.10 -23.06 -41.30
N ASN A 172 61.56 -24.28 -41.53
CA ASN A 172 62.66 -24.55 -42.44
C ASN A 172 62.14 -25.24 -43.69
N SER A 173 62.06 -24.50 -44.79
CA SER A 173 61.60 -24.99 -46.10
C SER A 173 62.50 -26.10 -46.68
N PHE A 174 63.81 -26.07 -46.40
CA PHE A 174 64.75 -27.11 -46.86
C PHE A 174 64.52 -28.46 -46.18
N ARG A 175 64.11 -28.45 -44.91
CA ARG A 175 63.82 -29.68 -44.15
C ARG A 175 62.35 -30.08 -44.21
N GLY A 176 61.48 -29.21 -44.71
CA GLY A 176 60.04 -29.44 -44.74
C GLY A 176 59.39 -29.45 -43.35
N ILE A 177 59.93 -28.67 -42.40
CA ILE A 177 59.48 -28.67 -40.99
C ILE A 177 59.03 -27.28 -40.57
N LEU A 178 57.79 -27.17 -40.07
CA LEU A 178 57.26 -25.96 -39.44
C LEU A 178 57.72 -25.85 -37.98
N ASN A 179 58.03 -24.63 -37.53
CA ASN A 179 58.22 -24.33 -36.12
C ASN A 179 56.85 -24.17 -35.42
N GLU A 180 56.83 -23.95 -34.10
CA GLU A 180 55.56 -23.82 -33.37
C GLU A 180 54.71 -22.65 -33.86
N LEU A 181 55.33 -21.52 -34.23
CA LEU A 181 54.64 -20.40 -34.85
C LEU A 181 54.05 -20.76 -36.21
N GLY A 182 54.78 -21.48 -37.07
CA GLY A 182 54.29 -21.91 -38.37
C GLY A 182 53.15 -22.91 -38.28
N LYS A 183 53.20 -23.87 -37.35
CA LYS A 183 52.08 -24.77 -37.08
C LYS A 183 50.83 -24.00 -36.64
N LEU A 184 51.02 -22.99 -35.80
CA LEU A 184 49.94 -22.12 -35.35
C LEU A 184 49.36 -21.30 -36.52
N LEU A 185 50.20 -20.67 -37.33
CA LEU A 185 49.78 -19.91 -38.50
C LEU A 185 49.00 -20.78 -39.48
N GLU A 186 49.50 -21.97 -39.79
CA GLU A 186 48.82 -22.91 -40.70
C GLU A 186 47.43 -23.31 -40.18
N ALA A 187 47.29 -23.54 -38.87
CA ALA A 187 46.00 -23.88 -38.26
C ALA A 187 44.96 -22.74 -38.31
N PHE A 188 45.41 -21.47 -38.30
CA PHE A 188 44.55 -20.28 -38.29
C PHE A 188 44.54 -19.52 -39.63
N LYS A 189 45.14 -20.09 -40.66
CA LYS A 189 45.29 -19.48 -41.98
C LYS A 189 43.94 -19.34 -42.66
N GLU A 190 43.59 -18.11 -43.02
CA GLU A 190 42.48 -17.83 -43.91
C GLU A 190 43.05 -17.33 -45.25
N LEU A 191 42.68 -17.96 -46.36
CA LEU A 191 43.12 -17.55 -47.69
C LEU A 191 42.24 -16.40 -48.19
N ILE A 192 42.85 -15.30 -48.63
CA ILE A 192 42.14 -14.21 -49.30
C ILE A 192 42.12 -14.48 -50.81
N LYS A 193 43.29 -14.76 -51.36
CA LYS A 193 43.51 -15.19 -52.75
C LYS A 193 44.84 -15.94 -52.83
N GLU A 194 45.15 -16.51 -53.99
CA GLU A 194 46.39 -17.26 -54.17
C GLU A 194 47.63 -16.43 -53.79
N GLY A 195 48.44 -16.96 -52.88
CA GLY A 195 49.63 -16.30 -52.33
C GLY A 195 49.36 -15.18 -51.31
N MET A 196 48.09 -14.89 -50.97
CA MET A 196 47.72 -13.93 -49.92
C MET A 196 46.82 -14.56 -48.85
N CYS A 197 47.25 -14.45 -47.60
CA CYS A 197 46.50 -14.95 -46.45
C CYS A 197 46.49 -13.92 -45.33
N TRP A 198 45.67 -14.17 -44.32
CA TRP A 198 45.59 -13.37 -43.11
C TRP A 198 45.19 -14.23 -41.93
N PHE A 199 45.39 -13.70 -40.71
CA PHE A 199 45.17 -14.44 -39.46
C PHE A 199 44.31 -13.62 -38.48
N PRO A 200 43.05 -13.30 -38.83
CA PRO A 200 42.20 -12.42 -38.03
C PRO A 200 41.81 -13.02 -36.67
N ARG A 201 42.02 -14.32 -36.46
CA ARG A 201 41.72 -15.03 -35.22
C ARG A 201 42.89 -15.07 -34.23
N LEU A 202 44.10 -14.69 -34.66
CA LEU A 202 45.31 -14.74 -33.82
C LEU A 202 45.54 -13.44 -33.04
N MET A 203 45.59 -12.30 -33.74
CA MET A 203 45.77 -10.99 -33.12
C MET A 203 45.19 -9.90 -34.02
N ARG A 204 44.66 -8.86 -33.41
CA ARG A 204 44.07 -7.70 -34.07
C ARG A 204 44.58 -6.43 -33.42
N TRP A 205 44.44 -5.31 -34.13
CA TRP A 205 44.80 -3.99 -33.62
C TRP A 205 43.66 -3.01 -33.84
N LYS A 206 43.39 -2.19 -32.82
CA LYS A 206 42.41 -1.12 -32.89
C LYS A 206 43.08 0.15 -33.43
N THR A 207 42.61 0.62 -34.58
CA THR A 207 43.20 1.75 -35.31
C THR A 207 42.14 2.79 -35.67
N SER A 208 42.55 3.91 -36.27
CA SER A 208 41.66 4.92 -36.85
C SER A 208 40.75 4.36 -37.96
N LYS A 209 41.11 3.19 -38.53
CA LYS A 209 40.35 2.45 -39.54
C LYS A 209 39.51 1.31 -38.98
N GLY A 210 39.35 1.26 -37.65
CA GLY A 210 38.64 0.21 -36.93
C GLY A 210 39.56 -0.92 -36.45
N GLU A 211 38.99 -2.09 -36.17
CA GLU A 211 39.77 -3.29 -35.83
C GLU A 211 40.31 -3.95 -37.11
N VAL A 212 41.63 -3.99 -37.22
CA VAL A 212 42.32 -4.53 -38.39
C VAL A 212 43.14 -5.77 -38.03
N ALA A 213 43.29 -6.65 -39.01
CA ALA A 213 44.22 -7.77 -38.96
C ALA A 213 45.22 -7.68 -40.13
N PRO A 214 46.48 -8.09 -39.92
CA PRO A 214 47.51 -8.06 -40.95
C PRO A 214 47.24 -9.07 -42.07
N VAL A 215 47.54 -8.64 -43.29
CA VAL A 215 47.49 -9.43 -44.52
C VAL A 215 48.91 -9.71 -44.97
N PHE A 216 49.20 -10.96 -45.31
CA PHE A 216 50.52 -11.43 -45.68
C PHE A 216 50.57 -11.95 -47.11
N LEU A 217 51.74 -11.75 -47.73
CA LEU A 217 52.17 -12.53 -48.87
C LEU A 217 52.87 -13.79 -48.38
N GLU A 218 52.34 -14.93 -48.78
CA GLU A 218 52.92 -16.24 -48.49
C GLU A 218 54.06 -16.56 -49.46
N LYS A 219 55.20 -16.98 -48.90
CA LYS A 219 56.40 -17.37 -49.64
C LYS A 219 56.81 -18.79 -49.28
N ASN A 220 57.53 -19.42 -50.22
CA ASN A 220 58.12 -20.74 -50.04
C ASN A 220 57.11 -21.83 -49.64
N ALA A 221 55.85 -21.74 -50.07
CA ALA A 221 54.77 -22.66 -49.68
C ALA A 221 54.48 -22.67 -48.16
N GLY A 222 54.36 -21.49 -47.55
CA GLY A 222 53.89 -21.34 -46.15
C GLY A 222 55.01 -21.29 -45.11
N TYR A 223 56.27 -21.32 -45.53
CA TYR A 223 57.41 -21.28 -44.60
C TYR A 223 57.86 -19.86 -44.25
N SER A 224 57.42 -18.85 -45.00
CA SER A 224 57.73 -17.45 -44.72
C SER A 224 56.56 -16.54 -45.13
N TYR A 225 56.27 -15.53 -44.32
CA TYR A 225 55.19 -14.58 -44.56
C TYR A 225 55.71 -13.15 -44.49
N SER A 226 55.48 -12.37 -45.55
CA SER A 226 55.83 -10.95 -45.60
C SER A 226 54.58 -10.09 -45.45
N LEU A 227 54.59 -9.15 -44.51
CA LEU A 227 53.47 -8.24 -44.29
C LEU A 227 53.22 -7.38 -45.54
N TYR A 228 51.99 -7.41 -46.04
CA TYR A 228 51.58 -6.73 -47.27
C TYR A 228 50.64 -5.55 -47.00
N GLY A 229 49.78 -5.68 -46.00
CA GLY A 229 48.83 -4.63 -45.64
C GLY A 229 47.96 -5.07 -44.46
N TYR A 230 46.83 -4.39 -44.32
CA TYR A 230 45.88 -4.63 -43.25
C TYR A 230 44.48 -4.74 -43.83
N MET A 231 43.62 -5.51 -43.18
CA MET A 231 42.22 -5.62 -43.56
C MET A 231 41.32 -5.46 -42.33
N ASN A 232 40.29 -4.64 -42.45
CA ASN A 232 39.31 -4.49 -41.40
C ASN A 232 38.58 -5.83 -41.17
N VAL A 233 38.48 -6.26 -39.92
CA VAL A 233 37.95 -7.59 -39.58
C VAL A 233 36.45 -7.69 -39.87
N GLU A 234 35.71 -6.60 -39.68
CA GLU A 234 34.27 -6.50 -39.87
C GLU A 234 33.91 -6.18 -41.32
N THR A 235 34.41 -5.07 -41.85
CA THR A 235 34.04 -4.56 -43.20
C THR A 235 34.77 -5.25 -44.34
N LYS A 236 35.87 -5.97 -44.04
CA LYS A 236 36.79 -6.57 -45.02
C LYS A 236 37.44 -5.55 -45.96
N GLU A 237 37.41 -4.26 -45.62
CA GLU A 237 38.11 -3.22 -46.39
C GLU A 237 39.62 -3.37 -46.24
N TYR A 238 40.34 -3.32 -47.36
CA TYR A 238 41.79 -3.45 -47.40
C TYR A 238 42.48 -2.08 -47.33
N TYR A 239 43.54 -2.00 -46.52
CA TYR A 239 44.38 -0.82 -46.39
C TYR A 239 45.85 -1.17 -46.65
N PHE A 240 46.53 -0.28 -47.37
CA PHE A 240 47.95 -0.40 -47.60
C PHE A 240 48.73 -0.28 -46.30
N LYS A 241 49.81 -1.05 -46.19
CA LYS A 241 50.67 -1.11 -45.01
C LYS A 241 51.10 0.27 -44.54
N GLU A 242 51.50 1.14 -45.46
CA GLU A 242 52.00 2.50 -45.19
C GLU A 242 50.96 3.38 -44.49
N SER A 243 49.67 3.11 -44.70
CA SER A 243 48.58 3.89 -44.12
C SER A 243 48.25 3.54 -42.67
N VAL A 244 48.58 2.31 -42.23
CA VAL A 244 48.13 1.76 -40.94
C VAL A 244 49.31 1.33 -40.04
N GLN A 245 50.45 0.89 -40.59
CA GLN A 245 51.56 0.30 -39.83
C GLN A 245 52.02 1.15 -38.64
N TRP A 246 52.03 2.48 -38.79
CA TRP A 246 52.48 3.41 -37.75
C TRP A 246 51.54 3.45 -36.53
N GLU A 247 50.29 3.00 -36.66
CA GLU A 247 49.34 2.85 -35.56
C GLU A 247 49.47 1.51 -34.84
N ILE A 248 50.19 0.54 -35.41
CA ILE A 248 50.24 -0.85 -34.92
C ILE A 248 51.26 -0.97 -33.80
N SER A 249 50.80 -1.22 -32.58
CA SER A 249 51.62 -1.27 -31.37
C SER A 249 51.07 -2.21 -30.31
N VAL A 250 51.87 -2.50 -29.28
CA VAL A 250 51.43 -3.29 -28.12
C VAL A 250 50.20 -2.68 -27.44
N GLY A 251 50.11 -1.35 -27.38
CA GLY A 251 49.09 -0.63 -26.62
C GLY A 251 47.68 -0.69 -27.22
N ASN A 252 47.55 -1.06 -28.49
CA ASN A 252 46.27 -1.16 -29.19
C ASN A 252 45.97 -2.57 -29.73
N ARG A 253 46.72 -3.58 -29.28
CA ARG A 253 46.38 -5.00 -29.48
C ARG A 253 44.97 -5.29 -28.93
N THR A 254 44.22 -6.11 -29.66
CA THR A 254 42.93 -6.64 -29.20
C THR A 254 42.90 -8.16 -29.36
N GLY A 255 42.15 -8.83 -28.48
CA GLY A 255 42.09 -10.30 -28.45
C GLY A 255 43.27 -10.98 -27.72
N ILE A 256 43.94 -10.27 -26.80
CA ILE A 256 44.98 -10.85 -25.95
C ILE A 256 44.36 -11.87 -24.99
N VAL A 257 45.00 -13.04 -24.83
CA VAL A 257 44.50 -14.15 -24.00
C VAL A 257 44.29 -13.71 -22.55
N GLU A 258 45.20 -12.91 -22.01
CA GLU A 258 45.11 -12.32 -20.65
C GLU A 258 43.87 -11.43 -20.51
N GLN A 259 43.54 -10.64 -21.53
CA GLN A 259 42.35 -9.80 -21.51
C GLN A 259 41.07 -10.65 -21.55
N MET A 260 41.08 -11.76 -22.30
CA MET A 260 39.97 -12.71 -22.30
C MET A 260 39.78 -13.38 -20.93
N ASP A 261 40.87 -13.76 -20.27
CA ASP A 261 40.85 -14.36 -18.92
C ASP A 261 40.24 -13.38 -17.89
N VAL A 262 40.68 -12.12 -17.90
CA VAL A 262 40.13 -11.07 -17.04
C VAL A 262 38.63 -10.85 -17.30
N ASN A 263 38.21 -10.83 -18.57
CA ASN A 263 36.80 -10.65 -18.94
C ASN A 263 35.94 -11.85 -18.50
N VAL A 264 36.42 -13.07 -18.68
CA VAL A 264 35.73 -14.30 -18.24
C VAL A 264 35.61 -14.33 -16.71
N GLU A 265 36.65 -13.94 -15.99
CA GLU A 265 36.60 -13.84 -14.53
C GLU A 265 35.63 -12.75 -14.05
N ALA A 266 35.54 -11.62 -14.74
CA ALA A 266 34.55 -10.59 -14.44
C ALA A 266 33.12 -11.13 -14.63
N MET A 267 32.82 -11.75 -15.78
CA MET A 267 31.53 -12.39 -16.04
C MET A 267 31.19 -13.47 -15.01
N ALA A 268 32.18 -14.24 -14.56
CA ALA A 268 32.00 -15.28 -13.56
C ALA A 268 31.63 -14.71 -12.18
N ARG A 269 32.15 -13.52 -11.82
CA ARG A 269 31.77 -12.81 -10.59
C ARG A 269 30.34 -12.28 -10.68
N ASP A 270 29.98 -11.66 -11.79
CA ASP A 270 28.64 -11.10 -11.99
C ASP A 270 27.56 -12.19 -11.96
N LEU A 271 27.80 -13.31 -12.68
CA LEU A 271 26.88 -14.45 -12.65
C LEU A 271 26.75 -15.08 -11.26
N ARG A 272 27.84 -15.15 -10.49
CA ARG A 272 27.79 -15.64 -9.11
C ARG A 272 26.90 -14.77 -8.23
N GLU A 273 26.95 -13.46 -8.42
CA GLU A 273 26.10 -12.52 -7.68
C GLU A 273 24.62 -12.67 -8.07
N ILE A 274 24.32 -12.81 -9.37
CA ILE A 274 22.96 -13.08 -9.86
C ILE A 274 22.40 -14.36 -9.22
N LEU A 275 23.18 -15.45 -9.21
CA LEU A 275 22.76 -16.72 -8.62
C LEU A 275 22.58 -16.61 -7.10
N ARG A 276 23.44 -15.84 -6.41
CA ARG A 276 23.30 -15.57 -4.97
C ARG A 276 21.99 -14.84 -4.67
N ILE A 277 21.68 -13.80 -5.44
CA ILE A 277 20.43 -13.06 -5.31
C ILE A 277 19.24 -13.99 -5.60
N GLY A 278 19.32 -14.81 -6.65
CA GLY A 278 18.28 -15.78 -6.99
C GLY A 278 17.99 -16.78 -5.88
N ALA A 279 19.03 -17.30 -5.22
CA ALA A 279 18.88 -18.21 -4.08
C ALA A 279 18.18 -17.54 -2.89
N GLU A 280 18.50 -16.27 -2.60
CA GLU A 280 17.82 -15.53 -1.52
C GLU A 280 16.38 -15.21 -1.89
N GLN A 281 16.08 -14.88 -3.15
CA GLN A 281 14.70 -14.69 -3.63
C GLN A 281 13.87 -15.95 -3.45
N LYS A 282 14.41 -17.12 -3.80
CA LYS A 282 13.74 -18.41 -3.60
C LYS A 282 13.42 -18.65 -2.12
N ARG A 283 14.38 -18.38 -1.22
CA ARG A 283 14.18 -18.48 0.23
C ARG A 283 13.10 -17.52 0.74
N LEU A 284 13.10 -16.28 0.27
CA LEU A 284 12.08 -15.28 0.66
C LEU A 284 10.70 -15.70 0.16
N TRP A 285 10.61 -16.29 -1.04
CA TRP A 285 9.37 -16.82 -1.59
C TRP A 285 8.80 -17.96 -0.75
N GLU A 286 9.63 -18.92 -0.34
CA GLU A 286 9.22 -20.03 0.55
C GLU A 286 8.67 -19.51 1.90
N VAL A 287 9.27 -18.45 2.45
CA VAL A 287 8.77 -17.79 3.67
C VAL A 287 7.45 -17.06 3.43
N TYR A 288 7.25 -16.51 2.23
CA TYR A 288 5.99 -15.86 1.85
C TYR A 288 4.85 -16.87 1.68
N GLU A 289 5.08 -17.99 1.00
CA GLU A 289 4.06 -19.04 0.82
C GLU A 289 3.71 -19.78 2.12
N GLY A 290 4.66 -19.88 3.05
CA GLY A 290 4.43 -20.50 4.36
C GLY A 290 3.65 -19.66 5.38
N ARG A 291 3.24 -18.44 5.04
CA ARG A 291 2.44 -17.53 5.89
C ARG A 291 0.98 -17.47 5.44
#